data_AF-A0A7X0LW09-F1
#
_entry.id   AF-A0A7X0LW09-F1
#
_cell.length_a   1.000
_cell.length_b   1.000
_cell.length_c   1.000
_cell.angle_alpha   90.00
_cell.angle_beta   90.00
_cell.angle_gamma   90.00
#
_symmetry.space_group_name_H-M   'P 1'
#
loop_
_entity.id
_entity.type
_entity.pdbx_description
1 polymer ?
#
loop_
_entity_poly.entity_id
_entity_poly.type
_entity_poly.pdbx_seq_one_letter_code
_entity_poly.pdbx_strand_id
1 'polypeptide(L)'
;MIDRNKHTKSASDTELIKQIQRLQQYLKTYEELTEKIRTATVIDRSIYDGEQDQEWLSIHREDYAQMMAILAKLDLCNPWNQIIQPRMTK
;
A
#
# COMPACT_ATOMS: atom_id res chain seq x y z
N MET A 1 32.72 30.96 12.50
CA MET A 1 32.50 29.54 12.16
C MET A 1 31.00 29.27 12.21
N ILE A 2 30.33 29.32 11.06
CA ILE A 2 28.86 29.28 10.98
C ILE A 2 28.39 27.84 10.79
N ASP A 3 27.61 27.36 11.77
CA ASP A 3 26.46 26.45 11.71
C ASP A 3 26.39 25.29 10.70
N ARG A 4 27.50 24.62 10.36
CA ARG A 4 27.41 23.35 9.59
C ARG A 4 26.62 22.24 10.31
N ASN A 5 26.60 22.25 11.65
CA ASN A 5 25.90 21.24 12.46
C ASN A 5 24.39 21.46 12.62
N LYS A 6 23.87 22.69 12.40
CA LYS A 6 22.41 22.92 12.45
C LYS A 6 21.74 22.53 11.14
N HIS A 7 22.40 22.75 10.01
CA HIS A 7 21.86 22.38 8.70
C HIS A 7 21.79 20.86 8.46
N THR A 8 22.72 20.08 9.00
CA THR A 8 22.68 18.62 8.89
C THR A 8 21.60 17.99 9.77
N LYS A 9 21.37 18.53 10.97
CA LYS A 9 20.28 18.11 11.86
C LYS A 9 18.92 18.42 11.26
N SER A 10 18.71 19.64 10.74
CA SER A 10 17.44 20.01 10.13
C SER A 10 17.11 19.18 8.88
N ALA A 11 18.12 18.85 8.06
CA ALA A 11 17.92 17.99 6.89
C ALA A 11 17.50 16.56 7.29
N SER A 12 18.18 15.97 8.28
CA SER A 12 17.83 14.66 8.85
C SER A 12 16.42 14.66 9.45
N ASP A 13 16.05 15.71 10.19
CA ASP A 13 14.72 15.83 10.79
C ASP A 13 13.63 15.92 9.72
N THR A 14 13.88 16.63 8.61
CA THR A 14 12.94 16.69 7.48
C THR A 14 12.78 15.36 6.75
N GLU A 15 13.84 14.56 6.64
CA GLU A 15 13.77 13.21 6.06
C GLU A 15 12.98 12.26 6.95
N LEU A 16 13.21 12.32 8.26
CA LEU A 16 12.45 11.54 9.24
C LEU A 16 10.95 11.92 9.22
N ILE A 17 10.63 13.21 9.15
CA ILE A 17 9.23 13.66 9.03
C ILE A 17 8.57 13.10 7.76
N LYS A 18 9.26 13.12 6.62
CA LYS A 18 8.76 12.53 5.37
C LYS A 18 8.53 11.03 5.51
N GLN A 19 9.44 10.30 6.17
CA GLN A 19 9.27 8.88 6.43
C GLN A 19 8.07 8.59 7.33
N ILE A 20 7.89 9.36 8.41
CA ILE A 20 6.74 9.23 9.30
C ILE A 20 5.44 9.47 8.53
N GLN A 21 5.37 10.53 7.73
CA GLN A 21 4.19 10.84 6.91
C GLN A 21 3.87 9.69 5.93
N ARG A 22 4.89 9.10 5.31
CA ARG A 22 4.72 7.96 4.41
C ARG A 22 4.17 6.73 5.14
N LEU A 23 4.70 6.42 6.32
CA LEU A 23 4.22 5.31 7.14
C LEU A 23 2.78 5.52 7.62
N GLN A 24 2.43 6.74 8.02
CA GLN A 24 1.05 7.10 8.39
C GLN A 24 0.09 6.91 7.22
N GLN A 25 0.50 7.28 6.00
CA GLN A 25 -0.30 7.06 4.80
C GLN A 25 -0.49 5.57 4.50
N TYR A 26 0.54 4.75 4.70
CA TYR A 26 0.42 3.30 4.54
C TYR A 26 -0.54 2.69 5.54
N LEU A 27 -0.44 3.06 6.82
CA LEU A 27 -1.37 2.58 7.86
C LEU A 27 -2.82 2.88 7.49
N LYS A 28 -3.12 4.13 7.09
CA LYS A 28 -4.46 4.52 6.65
C LYS A 28 -4.95 3.68 5.45
N THR A 29 -4.06 3.37 4.51
CA THR A 29 -4.40 2.56 3.34
C THR A 29 -4.68 1.10 3.73
N TYR A 30 -3.92 0.55 4.67
CA TYR A 30 -4.16 -0.79 5.22
C TYR A 30 -5.45 -0.87 6.05
N GLU A 31 -5.79 0.19 6.78
CA GLU A 31 -7.08 0.29 7.47
C GLU A 31 -8.25 0.26 6.48
N GLU A 32 -8.17 1.04 5.39
CA GLU A 32 -9.17 1.03 4.31
C GLU A 32 -9.29 -0.37 3.66
N LEU A 33 -8.16 -1.02 3.40
CA LEU A 33 -8.13 -2.37 2.83
C LEU A 33 -8.76 -3.40 3.78
N THR A 34 -8.42 -3.31 5.07
CA THR A 34 -8.94 -4.23 6.10
C THR A 34 -10.46 -4.12 6.19
N GLU A 35 -10.99 -2.89 6.17
CA GLU A 35 -12.43 -2.68 6.18
C GLU A 35 -13.10 -3.26 4.92
N LYS A 36 -12.50 -3.09 3.74
CA LYS A 36 -13.02 -3.72 2.51
C LYS A 36 -13.01 -5.24 2.56
N ILE A 37 -11.96 -5.85 3.09
CA ILE A 37 -11.88 -7.31 3.28
C ILE A 37 -12.97 -7.77 4.26
N ARG A 38 -13.15 -7.05 5.36
CA ARG A 38 -14.16 -7.37 6.38
C ARG A 38 -15.59 -7.33 5.84
N THR A 39 -15.88 -6.40 4.92
CA THR A 39 -17.22 -6.23 4.34
C THR A 39 -17.44 -6.99 3.02
N ALA A 40 -16.42 -7.66 2.50
CA ALA A 40 -16.51 -8.32 1.20
C ALA A 40 -17.49 -9.49 1.23
N THR A 41 -18.22 -9.64 0.12
CA THR A 41 -19.09 -10.80 -0.07
C THR A 41 -18.23 -11.97 -0.51
N VAL A 42 -17.94 -12.85 0.44
CA VAL A 42 -17.20 -14.09 0.22
C VAL A 42 -18.19 -15.24 0.07
N ILE A 43 -18.03 -16.01 -1.01
CA ILE A 43 -18.83 -17.19 -1.27
C ILE A 43 -17.91 -18.40 -1.08
N ASP A 44 -18.23 -19.18 -0.05
CA ASP A 44 -17.67 -20.49 0.24
C ASP A 44 -18.43 -21.56 -0.57
N ARG A 45 -18.08 -21.65 -1.86
CA ARG A 45 -18.59 -22.69 -2.76
C ARG A 45 -17.50 -23.12 -3.71
N SER A 46 -17.34 -24.44 -3.86
CA SER A 46 -16.56 -25.00 -4.95
C SER A 46 -17.19 -24.64 -6.29
N ILE A 47 -16.39 -24.23 -7.27
CA ILE A 47 -16.84 -24.08 -8.66
C ILE A 47 -17.06 -25.44 -9.36
N TYR A 48 -16.60 -26.53 -8.75
CA TYR A 48 -16.66 -27.87 -9.33
C TYR A 48 -17.86 -28.66 -8.80
N ASP A 49 -18.04 -28.71 -7.48
CA ASP A 49 -18.90 -29.75 -6.89
C ASP A 49 -20.16 -29.20 -6.17
N GLY A 50 -20.34 -27.88 -6.11
CA GLY A 50 -21.53 -27.24 -5.51
C GLY A 50 -21.66 -27.42 -3.98
N GLU A 51 -20.76 -28.18 -3.36
CA GLU A 51 -20.59 -28.32 -1.92
C GLU A 51 -19.74 -27.17 -1.33
N GLN A 52 -19.81 -27.00 -0.01
CA GLN A 52 -18.93 -26.08 0.70
C GLN A 52 -17.48 -26.56 0.55
N ASP A 53 -16.60 -25.64 0.18
CA ASP A 53 -15.22 -25.95 -0.18
C ASP A 53 -14.30 -25.23 0.80
N GLN A 54 -13.79 -25.98 1.76
CA GLN A 54 -12.89 -25.42 2.77
C GLN A 54 -11.51 -25.06 2.19
N GLU A 55 -11.21 -25.45 0.94
CA GLU A 55 -9.95 -25.15 0.27
C GLU A 55 -10.04 -23.89 -0.59
N TRP A 56 -11.23 -23.58 -1.14
CA TRP A 56 -11.41 -22.47 -2.09
C TRP A 56 -12.46 -21.45 -1.64
N LEU A 57 -11.99 -20.21 -1.43
CA LEU A 57 -12.86 -19.05 -1.19
C LEU A 57 -12.96 -18.22 -2.47
N SER A 58 -14.19 -17.97 -2.91
CA SER A 58 -14.46 -17.03 -4.00
C SER A 58 -14.92 -15.69 -3.44
N ILE A 59 -14.46 -14.60 -4.06
CA ILE A 59 -14.86 -13.24 -3.71
C ILE A 59 -15.64 -12.62 -4.86
N HIS A 60 -16.65 -11.81 -4.54
CA HIS A 60 -17.37 -11.08 -5.57
C HIS A 60 -16.43 -10.18 -6.38
N ARG A 61 -16.60 -10.15 -7.71
CA ARG A 61 -15.69 -9.45 -8.63
C ARG A 61 -15.55 -7.96 -8.31
N GLU A 62 -16.64 -7.32 -7.89
CA GLU A 62 -16.65 -5.90 -7.54
C GLU A 62 -15.87 -5.62 -6.25
N ASP A 63 -15.99 -6.49 -5.25
CA ASP A 63 -15.24 -6.37 -3.99
C ASP A 63 -13.74 -6.57 -4.24
N TYR A 64 -13.39 -7.55 -5.07
CA TYR A 64 -12.02 -7.74 -5.55
C TYR A 64 -11.48 -6.49 -6.25
N ALA A 65 -12.24 -5.90 -7.18
CA ALA A 65 -11.82 -4.69 -7.89
C ALA A 65 -11.59 -3.50 -6.94
N GLN A 66 -12.46 -3.35 -5.93
CA GLN A 66 -12.31 -2.32 -4.90
C GLN A 66 -11.06 -2.52 -4.04
N MET A 67 -10.75 -3.76 -3.64
CA MET A 67 -9.52 -4.08 -2.91
C MET A 67 -8.27 -3.78 -3.74
N MET A 68 -8.27 -4.17 -5.01
CA MET A 68 -7.14 -3.90 -5.91
C MET A 68 -6.93 -2.40 -6.14
N ALA A 69 -8.00 -1.60 -6.21
CA ALA A 69 -7.90 -0.15 -6.30
C ALA A 69 -7.27 0.48 -5.04
N ILE A 70 -7.51 -0.07 -3.86
CA ILE A 70 -6.86 0.38 -2.61
C ILE A 70 -5.39 -0.04 -2.58
N LEU A 71 -5.09 -1.28 -2.94
CA LEU A 71 -3.71 -1.78 -3.02
C LEU A 71 -2.86 -0.96 -4.00
N ALA A 72 -3.44 -0.49 -5.10
CA ALA A 72 -2.76 0.36 -6.07
C ALA A 72 -2.31 1.72 -5.49
N LYS A 73 -2.88 2.16 -4.34
CA LYS A 73 -2.45 3.38 -3.63
C LYS A 73 -1.14 3.18 -2.85
N LEU A 74 -0.72 1.94 -2.61
CA LEU A 74 0.54 1.64 -1.94
C LEU A 74 1.70 1.75 -2.95
N ASP A 75 2.64 2.67 -2.71
CA ASP A 75 3.83 2.81 -3.58
C ASP A 75 4.60 1.48 -3.73
N LEU A 76 4.58 0.62 -2.70
CA LEU A 76 5.22 -0.69 -2.72
C LEU A 76 4.66 -1.57 -3.86
N CYS A 77 3.38 -1.43 -4.15
CA CYS A 77 2.69 -2.15 -5.22
C CYS A 77 2.83 -1.47 -6.58
N ASN A 78 3.40 -0.27 -6.64
CA ASN A 78 3.65 0.45 -7.89
C ASN A 78 4.98 1.23 -7.86
N PRO A 79 6.13 0.52 -7.82
CA PRO A 79 7.44 1.14 -7.65
C PRO A 79 7.84 2.04 -8.83
N TRP A 80 7.17 1.88 -9.98
CA TRP A 80 7.43 2.62 -11.21
C TRP A 80 6.78 4.01 -11.26
N ASN A 81 5.90 4.34 -10.31
CA ASN A 81 5.35 5.69 -10.16
C ASN A 81 6.34 6.67 -9.52
N GLN A 82 7.50 6.21 -9.07
CA GLN A 82 8.57 7.08 -8.60
C GLN A 82 9.45 7.46 -9.78
N ILE A 83 9.73 8.77 -9.93
CA ILE A 83 10.68 9.28 -10.92
C ILE A 83 12.01 8.56 -10.71
N ILE A 84 12.38 7.68 -11.64
CA ILE A 84 13.71 7.08 -11.69
C ILE A 84 14.66 8.27 -11.83
N GLN A 85 15.44 8.54 -10.78
CA GLN A 85 16.41 9.64 -10.85
C GLN A 85 17.31 9.42 -12.07
N PRO A 86 17.45 10.41 -12.96
CA PRO A 86 18.33 10.28 -14.11
C PRO A 86 19.73 9.94 -13.59
N ARG A 87 20.29 8.81 -14.04
CA ARG A 87 21.69 8.48 -13.78
C ARG A 87 22.49 9.60 -14.43
N MET A 88 23.17 10.42 -13.62
CA MET A 88 23.96 11.55 -14.10
C MET A 88 24.81 11.13 -15.30
N THR A 89 24.46 11.61 -16.49
CA THR A 89 25.36 11.59 -17.65
C THR A 89 26.36 12.72 -17.45
N LYS A 90 27.63 12.32 -17.46
CA LYS A 90 28.83 13.17 -17.30
C LYS A 90 28.82 14.39 -18.21
#